data_AF-A0A0D2C3D9-F1
#
_entry.id   AF-A0A0D2C3D9-F1
#
_cell.length_a   1.000
_cell.length_b   1.000
_cell.length_c   1.000
_cell.angle_alpha   90.00
_cell.angle_beta   90.00
_cell.angle_gamma   90.00
#
_symmetry.space_group_name_H-M   'P 1'
#
loop_
_entity.id
_entity.type
_entity.pdbx_description
1 polymer ?
#
loop_
_entity_poly.entity_id
_entity_poly.type
_entity_poly.pdbx_seq_one_letter_code
_entity_poly.pdbx_strand_id
1 'polypeptide(L)'
;MPPASRGLVILRFIRHASSTRISRPLPPRPLTALKENAKPSLSFPLRAEDDKPIPQPMPSPSQSEPPPPPPPPRNPLFSAFTSATARRWLWRLFFLFPPIAFIITEFPLRIVTVRGPSMAPYLNTHSSPELPETSFDRILLQKVAFPSRPSIILRNPKFQIQRGQIIVFYAPHDPTKWAVKRVVGIPGDRVQPLPGYPGGDEPVVVPYNHIWVEGDANSRDKTLDSNWYGPISQNLVIGFAKAVWTPWSWPWEWTSAVKWQEHDYPAKKSGRIEEDVVGEAKINPDKIRMSLAFADGTAERELVAMKSRRDMLPDMMADPKKLAKMRTIYRHARWELDQQNPVSLDVAQELVGELEAAFESAGLYKDGTEPPVKPPVVASADDDESDLDVEKKKLLDEYLERQRQKDSKTVGNDGLSTA
;
A
#
# COMPACT_ATOMS: atom_id res chain seq x y z
N MET A 1 -36.58 53.39 11.51
CA MET A 1 -37.57 52.53 10.82
C MET A 1 -36.84 51.66 9.80
N PRO A 2 -36.98 50.32 9.88
CA PRO A 2 -36.43 49.29 8.96
C PRO A 2 -37.54 48.92 7.91
N PRO A 3 -37.66 47.73 7.24
CA PRO A 3 -36.81 46.51 7.18
C PRO A 3 -36.76 45.71 5.82
N ALA A 4 -36.02 44.59 5.85
CA ALA A 4 -36.34 43.22 5.34
C ALA A 4 -36.22 42.80 3.85
N SER A 5 -35.44 41.72 3.60
CA SER A 5 -35.89 40.36 3.17
C SER A 5 -34.66 39.48 2.86
N ARG A 6 -34.40 38.32 3.48
CA ARG A 6 -35.02 36.97 3.53
C ARG A 6 -34.45 35.97 2.49
N GLY A 7 -34.02 34.80 2.98
CA GLY A 7 -33.77 33.55 2.24
C GLY A 7 -32.74 32.65 2.95
N LEU A 8 -33.09 31.91 4.02
CA LEU A 8 -33.60 30.51 4.05
C LEU A 8 -32.79 29.54 3.16
N VAL A 9 -31.80 28.83 3.68
CA VAL A 9 -31.85 27.45 4.25
C VAL A 9 -32.68 26.46 3.43
N ILE A 10 -32.03 25.43 2.87
CA ILE A 10 -32.45 24.01 2.90
C ILE A 10 -31.18 23.14 2.80
N LEU A 11 -30.90 22.41 3.89
CA LEU A 11 -30.11 21.18 3.92
C LEU A 11 -31.01 20.02 3.46
N ARG A 12 -30.48 19.12 2.62
CA ARG A 12 -30.96 17.72 2.56
C ARG A 12 -29.78 16.76 2.47
N PHE A 13 -29.74 15.88 3.47
CA PHE A 13 -28.85 14.74 3.60
C PHE A 13 -29.40 13.50 2.83
N ILE A 14 -28.45 12.71 2.32
CA ILE A 14 -28.41 11.23 2.19
C ILE A 14 -29.38 10.53 1.22
N ARG A 15 -28.79 9.76 0.28
CA ARG A 15 -29.05 8.32 0.11
C ARG A 15 -27.87 7.61 -0.56
N HIS A 16 -27.53 6.44 -0.01
CA HIS A 16 -26.55 5.47 -0.46
C HIS A 16 -27.06 4.58 -1.62
N ALA A 17 -26.10 3.88 -2.25
CA ALA A 17 -26.21 2.77 -3.21
C ALA A 17 -26.68 3.20 -4.63
N SER A 18 -26.10 2.76 -5.75
CA SER A 18 -25.68 1.39 -6.07
C SER A 18 -24.68 1.37 -7.23
N SER A 19 -23.87 0.31 -7.27
CA SER A 19 -23.10 -0.15 -8.43
C SER A 19 -23.95 -0.28 -9.70
N THR A 20 -23.54 0.38 -10.78
CA THR A 20 -23.69 -0.14 -12.15
C THR A 20 -22.64 0.48 -13.07
N ARG A 21 -21.83 -0.37 -13.70
CA ARG A 21 -20.91 -0.02 -14.78
C ARG A 21 -21.67 0.64 -15.92
N ILE A 22 -21.28 1.84 -16.30
CA ILE A 22 -21.69 2.48 -17.56
C ILE A 22 -20.68 2.04 -18.62
N SER A 23 -21.08 1.07 -19.45
CA SER A 23 -20.41 0.74 -20.71
C SER A 23 -20.60 1.87 -21.70
N ARG A 24 -19.50 2.52 -22.11
CA ARG A 24 -19.48 3.40 -23.30
C ARG A 24 -19.80 2.57 -24.55
N PRO A 25 -20.70 3.01 -25.44
CA PRO A 25 -20.84 2.42 -26.76
C PRO A 25 -19.69 2.88 -27.67
N LEU A 26 -19.07 1.94 -28.36
CA LEU A 26 -18.13 2.20 -29.46
C LEU A 26 -18.89 2.70 -30.70
N PRO A 27 -18.31 3.60 -31.52
CA PRO A 27 -18.94 4.07 -32.75
C PRO A 27 -18.95 2.99 -33.86
N PRO A 28 -19.93 3.00 -34.78
CA PRO A 28 -20.03 2.03 -35.85
C PRO A 28 -18.97 2.25 -36.93
N ARG A 29 -18.32 1.16 -37.36
CA ARG A 29 -17.46 1.14 -38.56
C ARG A 29 -18.35 0.96 -39.80
N PRO A 30 -18.15 1.71 -40.89
CA PRO A 30 -18.96 1.56 -42.10
C PRO A 30 -18.59 0.28 -42.85
N LEU A 31 -19.62 -0.53 -43.14
CA LEU A 31 -19.57 -1.63 -44.09
C LEU A 31 -19.73 -1.05 -45.50
N THR A 32 -18.62 -0.87 -46.23
CA THR A 32 -18.67 -0.65 -47.68
C THR A 32 -18.71 -1.99 -48.39
N ALA A 33 -19.75 -2.12 -49.20
CA ALA A 33 -20.04 -3.28 -50.03
C ALA A 33 -19.00 -3.43 -51.15
N LEU A 34 -18.45 -4.64 -51.29
CA LEU A 34 -17.90 -5.13 -52.56
C LEU A 34 -18.65 -6.41 -52.91
N LYS A 35 -19.50 -6.31 -53.93
CA LYS A 35 -20.17 -7.42 -54.60
C LYS A 35 -19.88 -7.22 -56.09
N GLU A 36 -19.15 -8.14 -56.70
CA GLU A 36 -19.64 -8.94 -57.84
C GLU A 36 -18.54 -9.78 -58.50
N ASN A 37 -18.88 -11.06 -58.62
CA ASN A 37 -18.81 -11.92 -59.80
C ASN A 37 -17.48 -12.46 -60.36
N ALA A 38 -17.54 -13.80 -60.47
CA ALA A 38 -17.17 -14.61 -61.64
C ALA A 38 -15.70 -14.91 -61.91
N LYS A 39 -15.31 -16.14 -61.57
CA LYS A 39 -14.35 -16.95 -62.34
C LYS A 39 -15.05 -17.46 -63.61
N PRO A 40 -14.35 -17.47 -64.76
CA PRO A 40 -14.37 -18.70 -65.55
C PRO A 40 -13.03 -19.05 -66.24
N SER A 41 -12.90 -20.37 -66.43
CA SER A 41 -12.24 -21.10 -67.53
C SER A 41 -10.79 -20.76 -67.94
N LEU A 42 -9.89 -21.72 -67.71
CA LEU A 42 -8.80 -22.00 -68.65
C LEU A 42 -9.03 -23.36 -69.29
N SER A 43 -9.18 -23.30 -70.61
CA SER A 43 -9.32 -24.38 -71.57
C SER A 43 -7.98 -25.09 -71.82
N PHE A 44 -8.02 -26.41 -71.99
CA PHE A 44 -7.07 -27.13 -72.84
C PHE A 44 -7.84 -28.05 -73.81
N PRO A 45 -7.35 -28.22 -75.06
CA PRO A 45 -8.18 -28.57 -76.20
C PRO A 45 -8.37 -30.07 -76.40
N LEU A 46 -9.48 -30.36 -77.07
CA LEU A 46 -9.93 -31.63 -77.62
C LEU A 46 -8.83 -32.42 -78.36
N ARG A 47 -8.73 -33.71 -78.06
CA ARG A 47 -8.24 -34.73 -78.99
C ARG A 47 -9.21 -35.91 -78.99
N ALA A 48 -9.49 -36.36 -80.21
CA ALA A 48 -10.61 -37.18 -80.63
C ALA A 48 -10.61 -38.61 -80.08
N GLU A 49 -11.80 -39.21 -80.19
CA GLU A 49 -12.14 -40.62 -79.97
C GLU A 49 -11.11 -41.60 -80.52
N ASP A 50 -10.89 -42.69 -79.79
CA ASP A 50 -10.57 -44.00 -80.35
C ASP A 50 -11.12 -45.10 -79.43
N ASP A 51 -11.84 -46.03 -80.06
CA ASP A 51 -12.53 -47.19 -79.52
C ASP A 51 -11.67 -48.11 -78.63
N LYS A 52 -12.21 -48.55 -77.48
CA LYS A 52 -12.22 -49.97 -77.07
C LYS A 52 -13.06 -50.26 -75.80
N PRO A 53 -13.73 -51.42 -75.73
CA PRO A 53 -14.63 -51.75 -74.63
C PRO A 53 -13.94 -52.35 -73.40
N ILE A 54 -14.64 -52.15 -72.28
CA ILE A 54 -14.48 -52.66 -70.92
C ILE A 54 -14.07 -54.15 -70.85
N PRO A 55 -13.30 -54.54 -69.82
CA PRO A 55 -13.70 -55.71 -69.05
C PRO A 55 -13.68 -55.44 -67.53
N GLN A 56 -14.83 -55.60 -66.88
CA GLN A 56 -14.92 -56.25 -65.58
C GLN A 56 -15.40 -57.68 -65.88
N PRO A 57 -14.99 -58.75 -65.16
CA PRO A 57 -15.01 -58.79 -63.70
C PRO A 57 -13.89 -59.65 -63.07
N MET A 58 -13.78 -59.66 -61.74
CA MET A 58 -13.97 -60.85 -60.91
C MET A 58 -13.84 -60.49 -59.42
N PRO A 59 -14.67 -61.07 -58.54
CA PRO A 59 -14.67 -60.82 -57.11
C PRO A 59 -13.60 -61.67 -56.42
N SER A 60 -13.03 -61.17 -55.32
CA SER A 60 -12.22 -61.98 -54.41
C SER A 60 -12.62 -61.71 -52.97
N PRO A 61 -12.56 -62.74 -52.10
CA PRO A 61 -13.54 -62.97 -51.06
C PRO A 61 -13.14 -62.38 -49.70
N SER A 62 -14.15 -62.25 -48.86
CA SER A 62 -14.11 -61.93 -47.44
C SER A 62 -12.88 -62.44 -46.68
N GLN A 63 -12.16 -61.53 -46.03
CA GLN A 63 -11.35 -61.84 -44.85
C GLN A 63 -11.84 -61.01 -43.67
N SER A 64 -12.12 -61.75 -42.59
CA SER A 64 -12.56 -61.36 -41.26
C SER A 64 -11.65 -60.35 -40.59
N GLU A 65 -12.25 -59.31 -40.00
CA GLU A 65 -11.59 -58.31 -39.16
C GLU A 65 -11.25 -58.91 -37.76
N PRO A 66 -10.04 -58.72 -37.20
CA PRO A 66 -9.71 -59.16 -35.85
C PRO A 66 -10.21 -58.15 -34.79
N PRO A 67 -10.51 -58.59 -33.55
CA PRO A 67 -11.07 -57.70 -32.52
C PRO A 67 -10.04 -56.66 -32.04
N PRO A 68 -10.50 -55.47 -31.59
CA PRO A 68 -9.61 -54.36 -31.25
C PRO A 68 -8.78 -54.62 -29.98
N PRO A 69 -7.57 -54.04 -29.88
CA PRO A 69 -6.67 -54.24 -28.74
C PRO A 69 -7.18 -53.58 -27.45
N PRO A 70 -6.78 -54.09 -26.26
CA PRO A 70 -7.21 -53.54 -24.98
C PRO A 70 -6.65 -52.12 -24.76
N PRO A 71 -7.37 -51.25 -24.04
CA PRO A 71 -6.93 -49.88 -23.79
C PRO A 71 -5.67 -49.85 -22.90
N PRO A 72 -4.76 -48.88 -23.11
CA PRO A 72 -3.52 -48.77 -22.35
C PRO A 72 -3.77 -48.44 -20.87
N PRO A 73 -2.87 -48.84 -19.96
CA PRO A 73 -3.01 -48.58 -18.53
C PRO A 73 -3.02 -47.07 -18.26
N ARG A 74 -4.08 -46.60 -17.60
CA ARG A 74 -4.17 -45.22 -17.11
C ARG A 74 -3.18 -45.05 -15.95
N ASN A 75 -2.04 -44.44 -16.22
CA ASN A 75 -1.15 -43.98 -15.16
C ASN A 75 -1.90 -42.93 -14.32
N PRO A 76 -2.21 -43.19 -13.03
CA PRO A 76 -2.84 -42.19 -12.21
C PRO A 76 -1.78 -41.15 -11.87
N LEU A 77 -1.78 -40.03 -12.58
CA LEU A 77 -0.97 -38.84 -12.26
C LEU A 77 -1.10 -38.38 -10.79
N PHE A 78 -2.09 -38.92 -10.06
CA PHE A 78 -2.37 -38.62 -8.66
C PHE A 78 -1.88 -39.66 -7.64
N SER A 79 -1.33 -40.81 -8.04
CA SER A 79 -0.83 -41.81 -7.05
C SER A 79 0.47 -41.38 -6.37
N ALA A 80 1.23 -40.44 -6.96
CA ALA A 80 2.38 -39.84 -6.32
C ALA A 80 2.01 -39.01 -5.06
N PHE A 81 0.75 -38.57 -4.96
CA PHE A 81 0.24 -37.78 -3.82
C PHE A 81 -0.31 -38.62 -2.67
N THR A 82 -0.34 -39.96 -2.79
CA THR A 82 -0.84 -40.86 -1.73
C THR A 82 0.27 -41.41 -0.83
N SER A 83 1.55 -41.19 -1.14
CA SER A 83 2.64 -41.63 -0.28
C SER A 83 2.69 -40.82 1.02
N ALA A 84 2.91 -41.51 2.15
CA ALA A 84 2.97 -40.87 3.48
C ALA A 84 4.09 -39.81 3.57
N THR A 85 5.17 -40.00 2.82
CA THR A 85 6.28 -39.03 2.68
C THR A 85 5.87 -37.79 1.90
N ALA A 86 5.17 -37.93 0.76
CA ALA A 86 4.64 -36.77 0.02
C ALA A 86 3.63 -35.98 0.86
N ARG A 87 2.73 -36.66 1.58
CA ARG A 87 1.76 -36.00 2.48
C ARG A 87 2.45 -35.20 3.59
N ARG A 88 3.53 -35.73 4.19
CA ARG A 88 4.34 -35.01 5.19
C ARG A 88 5.06 -33.79 4.61
N TRP A 89 5.61 -33.89 3.40
CA TRP A 89 6.24 -32.75 2.71
C TRP A 89 5.24 -31.66 2.32
N LEU A 90 4.06 -32.05 1.82
CA LEU A 90 2.95 -31.14 1.55
C LEU A 90 2.47 -30.42 2.81
N TRP A 91 2.33 -31.13 3.93
CA TRP A 91 2.00 -30.53 5.23
C TRP A 91 3.09 -29.56 5.72
N ARG A 92 4.37 -29.92 5.55
CA ARG A 92 5.49 -29.02 5.87
C ARG A 92 5.48 -27.76 5.02
N LEU A 93 5.25 -27.88 3.71
CA LEU A 93 5.12 -26.73 2.82
C LEU A 93 3.92 -25.86 3.22
N PHE A 94 2.78 -26.45 3.54
CA PHE A 94 1.58 -25.71 3.94
C PHE A 94 1.77 -24.86 5.19
N PHE A 95 2.56 -25.34 6.18
CA PHE A 95 2.84 -24.57 7.40
C PHE A 95 4.08 -23.69 7.31
N LEU A 96 5.09 -24.07 6.53
CA LEU A 96 6.33 -23.31 6.43
C LEU A 96 6.25 -22.20 5.37
N PHE A 97 5.43 -22.38 4.32
CA PHE A 97 5.32 -21.41 3.25
C PHE A 97 4.67 -20.08 3.69
N PRO A 98 3.52 -20.04 4.40
CA PRO A 98 2.93 -18.78 4.83
C PRO A 98 3.86 -17.90 5.68
N PRO A 99 4.57 -18.40 6.72
CA PRO A 99 5.50 -17.57 7.48
C PRO A 99 6.72 -17.16 6.65
N ILE A 100 7.25 -18.02 5.79
CA ILE A 100 8.36 -17.66 4.89
C ILE A 100 7.92 -16.57 3.90
N ALA A 101 6.75 -16.73 3.26
CA ALA A 101 6.20 -15.76 2.34
C ALA A 101 5.97 -14.41 3.04
N PHE A 102 5.40 -14.43 4.25
CA PHE A 102 5.23 -13.24 5.08
C PHE A 102 6.57 -12.54 5.37
N ILE A 103 7.60 -13.28 5.80
CA ILE A 103 8.94 -12.75 6.06
C ILE A 103 9.55 -12.14 4.79
N ILE A 104 9.42 -12.79 3.64
CA ILE A 104 9.94 -12.28 2.36
C ILE A 104 9.20 -10.99 1.96
N THR A 105 7.88 -10.92 2.17
CA THR A 105 7.10 -9.71 1.84
C THR A 105 7.45 -8.53 2.74
N GLU A 106 7.69 -8.79 4.03
CA GLU A 106 8.11 -7.80 5.02
C GLU A 106 9.59 -7.45 4.92
N PHE A 107 10.37 -8.13 4.06
CA PHE A 107 11.79 -7.87 3.95
C PHE A 107 12.05 -6.41 3.55
N PRO A 108 12.90 -5.69 4.30
CA PRO A 108 13.11 -4.25 4.12
C PRO A 108 13.93 -3.95 2.86
N LEU A 109 14.65 -4.92 2.31
CA LEU A 109 15.44 -4.73 1.10
C LEU A 109 14.71 -5.28 -0.13
N ARG A 110 14.71 -4.52 -1.23
CA ARG A 110 14.12 -4.92 -2.51
C ARG A 110 15.04 -4.54 -3.65
N ILE A 111 15.22 -5.42 -4.63
CA ILE A 111 15.93 -5.07 -5.86
C ILE A 111 14.96 -4.34 -6.80
N VAL A 112 15.41 -3.21 -7.34
CA VAL A 112 14.61 -2.29 -8.15
C VAL A 112 15.41 -1.90 -9.40
N THR A 113 14.76 -1.78 -10.56
CA THR A 113 15.45 -1.52 -11.84
C THR A 113 15.25 -0.08 -12.32
N VAL A 114 16.31 0.72 -12.39
CA VAL A 114 16.26 2.13 -12.76
C VAL A 114 16.46 2.27 -14.27
N ARG A 115 15.57 3.02 -14.92
CA ARG A 115 15.63 3.29 -16.37
C ARG A 115 15.60 4.79 -16.65
N GLY A 116 16.20 5.18 -17.77
CA GLY A 116 16.21 6.55 -18.27
C GLY A 116 17.39 7.41 -17.78
N PRO A 117 17.55 8.60 -18.38
CA PRO A 117 18.75 9.43 -18.23
C PRO A 117 18.76 10.29 -16.96
N SER A 118 17.65 10.38 -16.23
CA SER A 118 17.47 11.46 -15.25
C SER A 118 18.43 11.43 -14.05
N MET A 119 18.99 10.26 -13.73
CA MET A 119 19.97 10.07 -12.65
C MET A 119 21.41 9.91 -13.18
N ALA A 120 21.63 10.10 -14.48
CA ALA A 120 22.98 10.11 -15.05
C ALA A 120 23.73 11.38 -14.59
N PRO A 121 25.04 11.31 -14.30
CA PRO A 121 25.93 10.16 -14.53
C PRO A 121 25.97 9.15 -13.38
N TYR A 122 25.30 9.39 -12.24
CA TYR A 122 25.42 8.54 -11.05
C TYR A 122 24.78 7.16 -11.24
N LEU A 123 23.58 7.12 -11.83
CA LEU A 123 22.94 5.89 -12.31
C LEU A 123 22.79 5.98 -13.82
N ASN A 124 22.84 4.83 -14.48
CA ASN A 124 22.71 4.66 -15.92
C ASN A 124 23.73 5.49 -16.70
N THR A 125 25.02 5.34 -16.38
CA THR A 125 26.15 6.10 -16.96
C THR A 125 26.16 6.11 -18.49
N HIS A 126 25.66 5.06 -19.14
CA HIS A 126 25.61 4.93 -20.60
C HIS A 126 24.30 5.41 -21.25
N SER A 127 23.37 5.99 -20.47
CA SER A 127 22.12 6.52 -21.02
C SER A 127 22.36 7.85 -21.73
N SER A 128 22.28 7.84 -23.06
CA SER A 128 22.30 9.03 -23.89
C SER A 128 20.94 9.20 -24.57
N PRO A 129 20.36 10.42 -24.67
CA PRO A 129 19.05 10.65 -25.29
C PRO A 129 19.03 10.36 -26.81
N GLU A 130 20.21 10.30 -27.45
CA GLU A 130 20.38 10.07 -28.88
C GLU A 130 20.59 8.59 -29.23
N LEU A 131 20.78 7.73 -28.22
CA LEU A 131 21.03 6.30 -28.40
C LEU A 131 19.87 5.49 -27.82
N PRO A 132 19.59 4.29 -28.36
CA PRO A 132 18.61 3.39 -27.76
C PRO A 132 19.00 3.04 -26.31
N GLU A 133 18.01 2.86 -25.44
CA GLU A 133 18.22 2.50 -24.02
C GLU A 133 18.97 1.16 -23.91
N THR A 134 20.29 1.19 -23.72
CA THR A 134 21.13 -0.02 -23.77
C THR A 134 21.33 -0.70 -22.42
N SER A 135 21.32 0.04 -21.30
CA SER A 135 21.59 -0.53 -19.97
C SER A 135 20.71 0.08 -18.88
N PHE A 136 20.07 -0.77 -18.10
CA PHE A 136 19.38 -0.40 -16.86
C PHE A 136 20.23 -0.79 -15.65
N ASP A 137 20.32 0.09 -14.67
CA ASP A 137 20.96 -0.22 -13.41
C ASP A 137 19.96 -0.89 -12.46
N ARG A 138 20.45 -1.86 -11.69
CA ARG A 138 19.68 -2.44 -10.58
C ARG A 138 20.16 -1.78 -9.30
N ILE A 139 19.24 -1.32 -8.46
CA ILE A 139 19.55 -0.74 -7.15
C ILE A 139 18.95 -1.61 -6.05
N LEU A 140 19.66 -1.70 -4.94
CA LEU A 140 19.16 -2.27 -3.71
C LEU A 140 18.42 -1.17 -2.93
N LEU A 141 17.09 -1.27 -2.90
CA LEU A 141 16.19 -0.35 -2.20
C LEU A 141 15.98 -0.81 -0.76
N GLN A 142 16.27 0.06 0.21
CA GLN A 142 15.82 -0.11 1.58
C GLN A 142 14.49 0.61 1.79
N LYS A 143 13.42 -0.15 1.96
CA LYS A 143 12.07 0.35 2.25
C LYS A 143 12.03 1.09 3.59
N VAL A 144 11.39 2.25 3.61
CA VAL A 144 11.02 2.92 4.85
C VAL A 144 9.70 2.38 5.36
N ALA A 145 9.57 2.21 6.68
CA ALA A 145 8.27 1.88 7.27
C ALA A 145 7.47 3.16 7.50
N PHE A 146 6.28 3.19 6.90
CA PHE A 146 5.27 4.19 7.22
C PHE A 146 4.38 3.72 8.37
N PRO A 147 3.89 4.64 9.22
CA PRO A 147 3.02 4.31 10.34
C PRO A 147 1.75 3.54 9.94
N SER A 148 1.32 3.62 8.68
CA SER A 148 0.15 2.91 8.15
C SER A 148 0.37 1.42 7.86
N ARG A 149 1.60 0.90 7.97
CA ARG A 149 1.91 -0.53 7.84
C ARG A 149 2.61 -1.00 9.11
N PRO A 150 1.88 -1.53 10.10
CA PRO A 150 2.51 -2.13 11.27
C PRO A 150 3.27 -3.39 10.83
N SER A 151 4.60 -3.28 10.68
CA SER A 151 5.45 -4.46 10.55
C SER A 151 5.45 -5.19 11.90
N ILE A 152 4.75 -6.33 11.94
CA ILE A 152 4.54 -7.13 13.15
C ILE A 152 5.87 -7.75 13.65
N ILE A 153 6.86 -7.92 12.76
CA ILE A 153 8.11 -8.67 13.05
C ILE A 153 9.34 -7.75 13.13
N LEU A 154 9.45 -6.73 12.27
CA LEU A 154 10.62 -5.87 12.19
C LEU A 154 10.25 -4.42 12.45
N ARG A 155 10.75 -3.87 13.56
CA ARG A 155 10.64 -2.44 13.85
C ARG A 155 11.59 -1.69 12.92
N ASN A 156 11.17 -1.48 11.68
CA ASN A 156 11.92 -0.65 10.74
C ASN A 156 12.08 0.74 11.37
N PRO A 157 13.32 1.26 11.47
CA PRO A 157 13.54 2.52 12.15
C PRO A 157 12.86 3.66 11.37
N LYS A 158 12.38 4.68 12.08
CA LYS A 158 11.97 5.94 11.47
C LYS A 158 13.20 6.56 10.82
N PHE A 159 13.37 6.35 9.52
CA PHE A 159 14.52 6.89 8.82
C PHE A 159 14.32 8.38 8.59
N GLN A 160 15.29 9.16 9.04
CA GLN A 160 15.39 10.58 8.74
C GLN A 160 15.98 10.73 7.34
N ILE A 161 15.26 11.43 6.47
CA ILE A 161 15.75 11.76 5.13
C ILE A 161 16.85 12.82 5.28
N GLN A 162 17.98 12.58 4.62
CA GLN A 162 19.14 13.47 4.63
C GLN A 162 19.42 14.01 3.22
N ARG A 163 20.04 15.19 3.16
CA ARG A 163 20.47 15.82 1.91
C ARG A 163 21.44 14.91 1.16
N GLY A 164 21.33 14.88 -0.17
CA GLY A 164 22.16 14.05 -1.04
C GLY A 164 21.71 12.58 -1.17
N GLN A 165 20.82 12.07 -0.31
CA GLN A 165 20.34 10.69 -0.41
C GLN A 165 19.57 10.45 -1.72
N ILE A 166 19.68 9.24 -2.27
CA ILE A 166 18.89 8.82 -3.43
C ILE A 166 17.69 8.05 -2.93
N ILE A 167 16.51 8.50 -3.34
CA ILE A 167 15.24 7.93 -2.91
C ILE A 167 14.44 7.41 -4.09
N VAL A 168 13.62 6.41 -3.80
CA VAL A 168 12.58 5.92 -4.69
C VAL A 168 11.24 6.32 -4.10
N PHE A 169 10.39 6.99 -4.89
CA PHE A 169 9.10 7.51 -4.43
C PHE A 169 8.03 7.38 -5.52
N TYR A 170 6.76 7.44 -5.14
CA TYR A 170 5.65 7.50 -6.09
C TYR A 170 5.60 8.86 -6.78
N ALA A 171 5.52 8.88 -8.11
CA ALA A 171 5.53 10.13 -8.87
C ALA A 171 4.23 10.93 -8.58
N PRO A 172 4.31 12.23 -8.26
CA PRO A 172 3.13 13.03 -7.89
C PRO A 172 2.13 13.17 -9.05
N HIS A 173 2.61 13.13 -10.29
CA HIS A 173 1.75 13.20 -11.49
C HIS A 173 1.07 11.88 -11.84
N ASP A 174 1.65 10.75 -11.43
CA ASP A 174 1.15 9.42 -11.78
C ASP A 174 1.50 8.43 -10.65
N PRO A 175 0.57 8.15 -9.72
CA PRO A 175 0.83 7.31 -8.55
C PRO A 175 1.04 5.84 -8.91
N THR A 176 0.76 5.44 -10.16
CA THR A 176 1.06 4.08 -10.65
C THR A 176 2.54 3.90 -10.96
N LYS A 177 3.26 5.01 -11.15
CA LYS A 177 4.68 5.05 -11.46
C LYS A 177 5.48 5.50 -10.25
N TRP A 178 6.72 5.04 -10.23
CA TRP A 178 7.71 5.42 -9.24
C TRP A 178 8.89 6.07 -9.97
N ALA A 179 9.53 7.02 -9.28
CA ALA A 179 10.67 7.76 -9.78
C ALA A 179 11.85 7.59 -8.81
N VAL A 180 13.06 7.71 -9.36
CA VAL A 180 14.30 7.72 -8.59
C VAL A 180 14.92 9.10 -8.75
N LYS A 181 15.12 9.80 -7.63
CA LYS A 181 15.71 11.15 -7.58
C LYS A 181 16.62 11.29 -6.38
N ARG A 182 17.44 12.33 -6.40
CA ARG A 182 18.28 12.75 -5.28
C ARG A 182 17.55 13.78 -4.44
N VAL A 183 17.63 13.65 -3.11
CA VAL A 183 17.17 14.65 -2.17
C VAL A 183 18.15 15.81 -2.17
N VAL A 184 17.65 16.99 -2.50
CA VAL A 184 18.43 18.22 -2.59
C VAL A 184 18.13 19.11 -1.38
N GLY A 185 16.86 19.26 -1.02
CA GLY A 185 16.42 20.06 0.13
C GLY A 185 15.51 19.27 1.06
N ILE A 186 15.62 19.54 2.36
CA ILE A 186 14.79 19.00 3.43
C ILE A 186 14.00 20.15 4.11
N PRO A 187 13.01 19.87 4.99
CA PRO A 187 12.22 20.92 5.62
C PRO A 187 13.08 22.00 6.27
N GLY A 188 12.78 23.27 5.98
CA GLY A 188 13.54 24.43 6.45
C GLY A 188 14.62 24.94 5.49
N ASP A 189 14.96 24.18 4.45
CA ASP A 189 15.87 24.64 3.41
C ASP A 189 15.18 25.64 2.47
N ARG A 190 15.96 26.58 1.94
CA ARG A 190 15.54 27.47 0.87
C ARG A 190 16.27 27.07 -0.41
N VAL A 191 15.50 26.76 -1.45
CA VAL A 191 16.03 26.26 -2.73
C VAL A 191 15.67 27.23 -3.84
N GLN A 192 16.67 27.68 -4.58
CA GLN A 192 16.47 28.41 -5.82
C GLN A 192 16.11 27.42 -6.94
N PRO A 193 14.88 27.47 -7.50
CA PRO A 193 14.49 26.57 -8.57
C PRO A 193 15.22 26.90 -9.89
N LEU A 194 15.27 25.92 -10.80
CA LEU A 194 15.74 26.14 -12.16
C LEU A 194 14.75 26.99 -12.97
N PRO A 195 15.22 27.74 -13.99
CA PRO A 195 14.36 28.53 -14.85
C PRO A 195 13.17 27.73 -15.41
N GLY A 196 12.01 28.39 -15.49
CA GLY A 196 10.77 27.79 -15.96
C GLY A 196 10.02 26.97 -14.91
N TYR A 197 10.37 27.10 -13.62
CA TYR A 197 9.57 26.54 -12.53
C TYR A 197 8.17 27.21 -12.48
N PRO A 198 7.07 26.44 -12.41
CA PRO A 198 5.71 27.03 -12.41
C PRO A 198 5.42 27.97 -11.25
N GLY A 199 6.15 27.85 -10.13
CA GLY A 199 6.02 28.75 -8.98
C GLY A 199 6.79 30.07 -9.10
N GLY A 200 7.42 30.34 -10.26
CA GLY A 200 8.21 31.55 -10.50
C GLY A 200 9.70 31.37 -10.20
N ASP A 201 10.45 32.47 -10.29
CA ASP A 201 11.89 32.49 -10.05
C ASP A 201 12.25 32.79 -8.58
N GLU A 202 11.26 32.86 -7.69
CA GLU A 202 11.50 33.10 -6.27
C GLU A 202 12.06 31.86 -5.56
N PRO A 203 12.96 32.01 -4.57
CA PRO A 203 13.43 30.90 -3.76
C PRO A 203 12.28 30.21 -3.02
N VAL A 204 12.21 28.88 -3.13
CA VAL A 204 11.18 28.07 -2.48
C VAL A 204 11.68 27.56 -1.15
N VAL A 205 10.93 27.83 -0.08
CA VAL A 205 11.17 27.22 1.23
C VAL A 205 10.52 25.84 1.27
N VAL A 206 11.29 24.81 1.61
CA VAL A 206 10.78 23.43 1.72
C VAL A 206 9.92 23.30 2.99
N PRO A 207 8.63 22.99 2.88
CA PRO A 207 7.72 22.96 4.03
C PRO A 207 7.87 21.68 4.86
N TYR A 208 7.20 21.67 6.02
CA TYR A 208 7.14 20.51 6.91
C TYR A 208 6.68 19.26 6.17
N ASN A 209 7.32 18.13 6.46
CA ASN A 209 7.02 16.82 5.87
C ASN A 209 7.09 16.78 4.33
N HIS A 210 7.83 17.73 3.72
CA HIS A 210 8.14 17.72 2.30
C HIS A 210 9.66 17.71 2.08
N ILE A 211 10.06 17.41 0.85
CA ILE A 211 11.45 17.39 0.39
C ILE A 211 11.52 17.94 -1.04
N TRP A 212 12.63 18.57 -1.37
CA TRP A 212 12.95 18.98 -2.74
C TRP A 212 13.88 17.94 -3.37
N VAL A 213 13.50 17.42 -4.54
CA VAL A 213 14.23 16.33 -5.20
C VAL A 213 14.59 16.69 -6.63
N GLU A 214 15.79 16.34 -7.06
CA GLU A 214 16.27 16.61 -8.43
C GLU A 214 16.95 15.38 -9.03
N GLY A 215 16.99 15.32 -10.35
CA GLY A 215 17.81 14.35 -11.08
C GLY A 215 19.25 14.85 -11.25
N ASP A 216 20.21 13.91 -11.35
CA ASP A 216 21.63 14.26 -11.54
C ASP A 216 21.94 14.74 -12.97
N ALA A 217 21.03 14.54 -13.93
CA ALA A 217 21.23 14.89 -15.35
C ALA A 217 21.29 16.39 -15.65
N ASN A 218 21.13 17.25 -14.63
CA ASN A 218 21.23 18.71 -14.67
C ASN A 218 20.56 19.39 -15.89
N SER A 219 19.45 18.83 -16.39
CA SER A 219 18.79 19.32 -17.60
C SER A 219 17.29 19.08 -17.53
N ARG A 220 16.52 20.16 -17.67
CA ARG A 220 15.06 20.17 -17.47
C ARG A 220 14.32 19.18 -18.39
N ASP A 221 14.84 18.95 -19.59
CA ASP A 221 14.24 18.04 -20.58
C ASP A 221 14.50 16.56 -20.26
N LYS A 222 15.55 16.26 -19.49
CA LYS A 222 15.93 14.88 -19.15
C LYS A 222 15.45 14.45 -17.77
N THR A 223 15.04 15.39 -16.91
CA THR A 223 14.55 15.11 -15.56
C THR A 223 13.21 15.80 -15.29
N LEU A 224 12.19 14.99 -15.04
CA LEU A 224 10.95 15.43 -14.40
C LEU A 224 11.13 15.29 -12.88
N ASP A 225 11.31 16.41 -12.19
CA ASP A 225 11.62 16.48 -10.76
C ASP A 225 10.99 17.71 -10.07
N SER A 226 11.45 18.10 -8.87
CA SER A 226 10.86 19.22 -8.12
C SER A 226 10.92 20.56 -8.87
N ASN A 227 11.80 20.73 -9.87
CA ASN A 227 11.78 21.93 -10.72
C ASN A 227 10.55 21.98 -11.67
N TRP A 228 9.77 20.90 -11.75
CA TRP A 228 8.51 20.84 -12.50
C TRP A 228 7.27 20.92 -11.61
N TYR A 229 7.28 20.27 -10.45
CA TYR A 229 6.09 20.13 -9.60
C TYR A 229 6.25 20.66 -8.17
N GLY A 230 7.44 21.13 -7.80
CA GLY A 230 7.75 21.67 -6.48
C GLY A 230 8.14 20.59 -5.45
N PRO A 231 8.10 20.92 -4.15
CA PRO A 231 8.46 19.98 -3.10
C PRO A 231 7.42 18.85 -2.97
N ILE A 232 7.89 17.63 -2.71
CA ILE A 232 7.03 16.44 -2.58
C ILE A 232 6.91 16.00 -1.13
N SER A 233 5.78 15.39 -0.77
CA SER A 233 5.61 14.84 0.58
C SER A 233 6.56 13.66 0.84
N GLN A 234 7.16 13.62 2.03
CA GLN A 234 7.98 12.51 2.49
C GLN A 234 7.19 11.18 2.55
N ASN A 235 5.86 11.25 2.62
CA ASN A 235 4.98 10.08 2.60
C ASN A 235 4.94 9.36 1.24
N LEU A 236 5.41 9.99 0.16
CA LEU A 236 5.52 9.35 -1.15
C LEU A 236 6.77 8.45 -1.26
N VAL A 237 7.72 8.58 -0.34
CA VAL A 237 9.02 7.90 -0.38
C VAL A 237 8.88 6.42 -0.06
N ILE A 238 9.11 5.54 -1.03
CA ILE A 238 9.09 4.09 -0.83
C ILE A 238 10.32 3.63 -0.04
N GLY A 239 11.49 4.22 -0.32
CA GLY A 239 12.74 3.85 0.34
C GLY A 239 13.98 4.54 -0.22
N PHE A 240 15.15 4.15 0.28
CA PHE A 240 16.47 4.69 -0.10
C PHE A 240 17.26 3.70 -0.96
N ALA A 241 17.96 4.19 -1.98
CA ALA A 241 18.92 3.40 -2.72
C ALA A 241 20.20 3.21 -1.86
N LYS A 242 20.52 1.97 -1.50
CA LYS A 242 21.67 1.62 -0.66
C LYS A 242 22.88 1.13 -1.42
N ALA A 243 22.67 0.46 -2.54
CA ALA A 243 23.74 -0.06 -3.37
C ALA A 243 23.30 -0.17 -4.82
N VAL A 244 24.26 -0.09 -5.74
CA VAL A 244 24.06 -0.51 -7.13
C VAL A 244 24.41 -2.00 -7.22
N TRP A 245 23.48 -2.79 -7.74
CA TRP A 245 23.63 -4.21 -7.96
C TRP A 245 24.09 -4.46 -9.39
N THR A 246 25.33 -4.94 -9.52
CA THR A 246 25.93 -5.40 -10.78
C THR A 246 26.05 -6.93 -10.74
N PRO A 247 25.22 -7.69 -11.47
CA PRO A 247 25.17 -9.15 -11.31
C PRO A 247 26.45 -9.88 -11.75
N TRP A 248 27.35 -9.25 -12.52
CA TRP A 248 28.43 -9.93 -13.25
C TRP A 248 29.81 -9.24 -13.17
N SER A 249 30.01 -8.31 -12.22
CA SER A 249 31.31 -7.64 -12.01
C SER A 249 32.28 -8.54 -11.26
N TRP A 250 33.00 -9.37 -12.01
CA TRP A 250 34.20 -10.06 -11.53
C TRP A 250 35.43 -9.15 -11.74
N PRO A 251 36.32 -8.98 -10.75
CA PRO A 251 36.39 -9.67 -9.46
C PRO A 251 35.77 -8.84 -8.32
N TRP A 252 34.83 -9.44 -7.57
CA TRP A 252 34.35 -9.05 -6.21
C TRP A 252 34.03 -7.57 -5.90
N GLU A 253 33.64 -6.76 -6.87
CA GLU A 253 32.84 -5.55 -6.60
C GLU A 253 31.41 -5.97 -6.23
N TRP A 254 31.25 -6.60 -5.07
CA TRP A 254 29.97 -6.95 -4.50
C TRP A 254 29.31 -5.67 -4.00
N THR A 255 28.36 -5.15 -4.78
CA THR A 255 27.55 -3.98 -4.44
C THR A 255 28.35 -2.73 -4.10
N SER A 256 28.65 -1.89 -5.09
CA SER A 256 29.12 -0.54 -4.81
C SER A 256 28.08 0.18 -3.96
N ALA A 257 28.39 0.34 -2.66
CA ALA A 257 27.53 1.04 -1.73
C ALA A 257 27.27 2.44 -2.27
N VAL A 258 26.02 2.89 -2.22
CA VAL A 258 25.64 4.24 -2.62
C VAL A 258 26.21 5.19 -1.57
N LYS A 259 27.43 5.66 -1.81
CA LYS A 259 28.12 6.65 -1.00
C LYS A 259 27.63 8.05 -1.33
N TRP A 260 26.39 8.31 -0.96
CA TRP A 260 25.72 9.56 -1.30
C TRP A 260 26.35 10.78 -0.62
N GLN A 261 27.07 10.63 0.50
CA GLN A 261 27.78 11.74 1.15
C GLN A 261 28.97 12.26 0.33
N GLU A 262 29.70 11.35 -0.33
CA GLU A 262 30.95 11.66 -1.02
C GLU A 262 30.71 12.26 -2.43
N HIS A 263 29.48 12.16 -2.95
CA HIS A 263 29.17 12.56 -4.31
C HIS A 263 28.64 13.99 -4.40
N ASP A 264 29.30 14.84 -5.18
CA ASP A 264 28.76 16.15 -5.53
C ASP A 264 27.75 16.06 -6.68
N TYR A 265 26.58 16.63 -6.46
CA TYR A 265 25.49 16.70 -7.43
C TYR A 265 25.26 18.15 -7.89
N PRO A 266 24.60 18.37 -9.03
CA PRO A 266 24.56 19.68 -9.69
C PRO A 266 24.03 20.80 -8.78
N ALA A 267 22.97 20.54 -8.01
CA ALA A 267 22.39 21.51 -7.10
C ALA A 267 23.39 21.98 -6.02
N LYS A 268 24.15 21.04 -5.41
CA LYS A 268 25.18 21.32 -4.42
C LYS A 268 26.33 22.15 -5.02
N LYS A 269 26.74 21.88 -6.26
CA LYS A 269 27.79 22.65 -6.96
C LYS A 269 27.33 24.06 -7.34
N SER A 270 26.05 24.22 -7.65
CA SER A 270 25.48 25.51 -8.08
C SER A 270 25.25 26.52 -6.95
N GLY A 271 25.34 26.11 -5.68
CA GLY A 271 25.08 26.98 -4.54
C GLY A 271 23.62 27.45 -4.42
N ARG A 272 22.68 26.79 -5.10
CA ARG A 272 21.24 27.14 -5.13
C ARG A 272 20.49 26.83 -3.82
N ILE A 273 21.15 26.27 -2.83
CA ILE A 273 20.51 25.75 -1.62
C ILE A 273 21.10 26.49 -0.43
N GLU A 274 20.23 27.15 0.31
CA GLU A 274 20.55 27.67 1.63
C GLU A 274 19.99 26.69 2.67
N GLU A 275 20.88 26.06 3.42
CA GLU A 275 20.51 25.00 4.37
C GLU A 275 19.94 25.58 5.66
N ASP A 276 18.83 25.00 6.14
CA ASP A 276 18.25 25.24 7.46
C ASP A 276 17.90 26.70 7.80
N VAL A 277 17.65 27.54 6.79
CA VAL A 277 17.34 28.98 6.95
C VAL A 277 16.02 29.23 7.68
N VAL A 278 15.00 28.40 7.43
CA VAL A 278 13.65 28.61 7.97
C VAL A 278 13.32 27.54 9.00
N GLY A 279 13.72 27.79 10.25
CA GLY A 279 13.49 26.86 11.37
C GLY A 279 12.02 26.47 11.59
N GLU A 280 11.10 27.42 11.40
CA GLU A 280 9.65 27.19 11.54
C GLU A 280 9.11 26.15 10.56
N ALA A 281 9.68 26.06 9.36
CA ALA A 281 9.25 25.09 8.35
C ALA A 281 9.58 23.63 8.73
N LYS A 282 10.41 23.39 9.76
CA LYS A 282 10.66 22.07 10.34
C LYS A 282 9.59 21.66 11.35
N ILE A 283 8.83 22.61 11.88
CA ILE A 283 7.84 22.37 12.92
C ILE A 283 6.54 21.93 12.24
N ASN A 284 5.86 20.95 12.84
CA ASN A 284 4.54 20.55 12.35
C ASN A 284 3.61 21.78 12.40
N PRO A 285 2.94 22.17 11.29
CA PRO A 285 2.05 23.33 11.27
C PRO A 285 0.94 23.25 12.31
N ASP A 286 0.48 22.05 12.68
CA ASP A 286 -0.50 21.89 13.75
C ASP A 286 0.04 22.42 15.07
N LYS A 287 1.31 22.16 15.39
CA LYS A 287 1.97 22.68 16.60
C LYS A 287 2.14 24.20 16.57
N ILE A 288 2.42 24.77 15.41
CA ILE A 288 2.54 26.22 15.26
C ILE A 288 1.17 26.88 15.54
N ARG A 289 0.09 26.30 14.99
CA ARG A 289 -1.27 26.80 15.24
C ARG A 289 -1.68 26.65 16.69
N MET A 290 -1.21 25.59 17.37
CA MET A 290 -1.41 25.38 18.80
C MET A 290 -0.79 26.51 19.62
N SER A 291 0.51 26.77 19.46
CA SER A 291 1.19 27.82 20.21
C SER A 291 0.63 29.21 19.93
N LEU A 292 0.26 29.48 18.67
CA LEU A 292 -0.36 30.76 18.28
C LEU A 292 -1.69 31.01 18.98
N ALA A 293 -2.51 29.97 19.19
CA ALA A 293 -3.81 30.12 19.86
C ALA A 293 -3.69 30.52 21.35
N PHE A 294 -2.56 30.20 21.98
CA PHE A 294 -2.24 30.68 23.33
C PHE A 294 -1.62 32.08 23.30
N ALA A 295 -0.79 32.37 22.29
CA ALA A 295 -0.15 33.68 22.14
C ALA A 295 -1.12 34.80 21.73
N ASP A 296 -2.16 34.50 20.96
CA ASP A 296 -3.14 35.48 20.46
C ASP A 296 -4.36 35.71 21.39
N GLY A 297 -4.41 35.00 22.53
CA GLY A 297 -5.50 35.06 23.51
C GLY A 297 -6.77 34.32 23.08
N THR A 298 -6.76 33.57 21.97
CA THR A 298 -7.91 32.76 21.53
C THR A 298 -8.23 31.66 22.54
N ALA A 299 -7.21 31.02 23.11
CA ALA A 299 -7.36 30.00 24.15
C ALA A 299 -8.06 30.53 25.41
N GLU A 300 -7.73 31.75 25.84
CA GLU A 300 -8.39 32.41 26.97
C GLU A 300 -9.87 32.68 26.71
N ARG A 301 -10.21 33.12 25.49
CA ARG A 301 -11.62 33.35 25.10
C ARG A 301 -12.41 32.05 25.08
N GLU A 302 -11.83 30.97 24.57
CA GLU A 302 -12.47 29.64 24.61
C GLU A 302 -12.63 29.15 26.05
N LEU A 303 -11.65 29.39 26.93
CA LEU A 303 -11.75 29.07 28.36
C LEU A 303 -12.88 29.82 29.04
N VAL A 304 -12.98 31.14 28.86
CA VAL A 304 -14.09 31.95 29.38
C VAL A 304 -15.44 31.47 28.81
N ALA A 305 -15.48 31.13 27.52
CA ALA A 305 -16.66 30.59 26.88
C ALA A 305 -17.05 29.18 27.37
N MET A 306 -16.09 28.39 27.86
CA MET A 306 -16.33 27.10 28.51
C MET A 306 -16.84 27.29 29.93
N LYS A 307 -16.18 28.14 30.73
CA LYS A 307 -16.61 28.46 32.11
C LYS A 307 -18.02 29.02 32.16
N SER A 308 -18.39 29.89 31.22
CA SER A 308 -19.75 30.43 31.12
C SER A 308 -20.82 29.42 30.72
N ARG A 309 -20.44 28.29 30.10
CA ARG A 309 -21.35 27.24 29.60
C ARG A 309 -21.08 25.88 30.24
N ARG A 310 -20.51 25.89 31.44
CA ARG A 310 -20.02 24.69 32.14
C ARG A 310 -21.08 23.59 32.23
N ASP A 311 -22.31 23.96 32.57
CA ASP A 311 -23.43 23.04 32.74
C ASP A 311 -23.86 22.35 31.43
N MET A 312 -23.60 22.99 30.28
CA MET A 312 -23.96 22.47 28.96
C MET A 312 -22.82 21.68 28.30
N LEU A 313 -21.62 21.67 28.88
CA LEU A 313 -20.47 20.97 28.30
C LEU A 313 -20.70 19.47 28.13
N PRO A 314 -21.27 18.73 29.10
CA PRO A 314 -21.51 17.29 28.95
C PRO A 314 -22.47 16.99 27.81
N ASP A 315 -23.57 17.76 27.71
CA ASP A 315 -24.54 17.63 26.62
C ASP A 315 -23.94 17.98 25.25
N MET A 316 -23.07 18.99 25.21
CA MET A 316 -22.35 19.36 23.99
C MET A 316 -21.38 18.26 23.53
N MET A 317 -20.80 17.50 24.46
CA MET A 317 -19.89 16.39 24.17
C MET A 317 -20.59 15.16 23.57
N ALA A 318 -21.93 15.08 23.63
CA ALA A 318 -22.68 14.06 22.90
C ALA A 318 -22.57 14.20 21.37
N ASP A 319 -22.26 15.40 20.85
CA ASP A 319 -21.99 15.63 19.43
C ASP A 319 -20.53 15.28 19.09
N PRO A 320 -20.27 14.31 18.19
CA PRO A 320 -18.92 13.86 17.86
C PRO A 320 -18.03 14.99 17.31
N LYS A 321 -18.60 15.99 16.63
CA LYS A 321 -17.83 17.13 16.11
C LYS A 321 -17.37 18.05 17.23
N LYS A 322 -18.25 18.32 18.20
CA LYS A 322 -17.93 19.16 19.36
C LYS A 322 -16.95 18.44 20.28
N LEU A 323 -17.14 17.15 20.50
CA LEU A 323 -16.20 16.31 21.24
C LEU A 323 -14.80 16.31 20.58
N ALA A 324 -14.73 16.19 19.25
CA ALA A 324 -13.45 16.27 18.53
C ALA A 324 -12.78 17.65 18.68
N LYS A 325 -13.55 18.74 18.70
CA LYS A 325 -13.03 20.09 19.00
C LYS A 325 -12.45 20.14 20.41
N MET A 326 -13.19 19.67 21.41
CA MET A 326 -12.75 19.67 22.81
C MET A 326 -11.52 18.79 23.05
N ARG A 327 -11.46 17.58 22.47
CA ARG A 327 -10.27 16.73 22.46
C ARG A 327 -9.05 17.42 21.82
N THR A 328 -9.28 18.26 20.82
CA THR A 328 -8.21 19.02 20.17
C THR A 328 -7.71 20.11 21.10
N ILE A 329 -8.60 20.90 21.70
CA ILE A 329 -8.23 21.92 22.70
C ILE A 329 -7.51 21.29 23.91
N TYR A 330 -7.99 20.14 24.39
CA TYR A 330 -7.35 19.40 25.49
C TYR A 330 -5.91 19.00 25.15
N ARG A 331 -5.69 18.41 23.97
CA ARG A 331 -4.34 18.07 23.49
C ARG A 331 -3.44 19.30 23.36
N HIS A 332 -4.01 20.43 22.97
CA HIS A 332 -3.29 21.69 22.85
C HIS A 332 -2.85 22.22 24.22
N ALA A 333 -3.76 22.26 25.19
CA ALA A 333 -3.46 22.69 26.54
C ALA A 333 -2.46 21.75 27.23
N ARG A 334 -2.61 20.43 27.08
CA ARG A 334 -1.62 19.45 27.58
C ARG A 334 -0.22 19.64 26.99
N TRP A 335 -0.13 19.87 25.68
CA TRP A 335 1.16 20.11 25.04
C TRP A 335 1.83 21.40 25.54
N GLU A 336 1.05 22.47 25.75
CA GLU A 336 1.59 23.74 26.26
C GLU A 336 2.06 23.61 27.73
N LEU A 337 1.37 22.81 28.54
CA LEU A 337 1.83 22.43 29.87
C LEU A 337 3.17 21.69 29.84
N ASP A 338 3.34 20.77 28.89
CA ASP A 338 4.60 20.03 28.73
C ASP A 338 5.77 20.95 28.33
N GLN A 339 5.50 22.05 27.61
CA GLN A 339 6.52 23.06 27.26
C GLN A 339 6.86 24.01 28.41
N GLN A 340 6.04 24.06 29.47
CA GLN A 340 6.25 24.91 30.66
C GLN A 340 6.46 26.41 30.33
N ASN A 341 5.76 26.92 29.32
CA ASN A 341 5.84 28.33 28.93
C ASN A 341 5.18 29.24 29.99
N PRO A 342 5.91 30.16 30.65
CA PRO A 342 5.39 30.92 31.79
C PRO A 342 4.20 31.82 31.44
N VAL A 343 4.06 32.26 30.20
CA VAL A 343 2.99 33.15 29.76
C VAL A 343 1.67 32.39 29.60
N SER A 344 1.73 31.16 29.09
CA SER A 344 0.55 30.36 28.74
C SER A 344 0.22 29.28 29.76
N LEU A 345 1.08 29.10 30.78
CA LEU A 345 0.98 28.05 31.78
C LEU A 345 -0.36 28.09 32.53
N ASP A 346 -0.76 29.25 33.04
CA ASP A 346 -1.97 29.42 33.84
C ASP A 346 -3.23 29.05 33.04
N VAL A 347 -3.37 29.65 31.85
CA VAL A 347 -4.47 29.38 30.91
C VAL A 347 -4.53 27.92 30.52
N ALA A 348 -3.38 27.29 30.25
CA ALA A 348 -3.31 25.88 29.89
C ALA A 348 -3.70 24.97 31.06
N GLN A 349 -3.31 25.30 32.29
CA GLN A 349 -3.69 24.54 33.50
C GLN A 349 -5.19 24.59 33.72
N GLU A 350 -5.78 25.79 33.62
CA GLU A 350 -7.23 25.96 33.78
C GLU A 350 -8.03 25.25 32.68
N LEU A 351 -7.60 25.34 31.41
CA LEU A 351 -8.23 24.63 30.30
C LEU A 351 -8.22 23.12 30.48
N VAL A 352 -7.08 22.55 30.90
CA VAL A 352 -6.99 21.11 31.19
C VAL A 352 -7.94 20.73 32.32
N GLY A 353 -7.97 21.50 33.41
CA GLY A 353 -8.86 21.22 34.54
C GLY A 353 -10.35 21.24 34.17
N GLU A 354 -10.79 22.25 33.42
CA GLU A 354 -12.20 22.36 32.99
C GLU A 354 -12.58 21.25 32.01
N LEU A 355 -11.69 20.89 31.07
CA LEU A 355 -11.96 19.84 30.11
C LEU A 355 -11.97 18.45 30.74
N GLU A 356 -11.08 18.16 31.70
CA GLU A 356 -11.10 16.88 32.42
C GLU A 356 -12.37 16.70 33.23
N ALA A 357 -12.82 17.73 33.96
CA ALA A 357 -14.09 17.70 34.68
C ALA A 357 -15.29 17.52 33.73
N ALA A 358 -15.25 18.16 32.56
CA ALA A 358 -16.30 18.03 31.56
C ALA A 358 -16.30 16.63 30.90
N PHE A 359 -15.14 16.02 30.65
CA PHE A 359 -15.05 14.66 30.12
C PHE A 359 -15.57 13.63 31.14
N GLU A 360 -15.20 13.75 32.41
CA GLU A 360 -15.67 12.84 33.46
C GLU A 360 -17.19 12.92 33.66
N SER A 361 -17.76 14.13 33.66
CA SER A 361 -19.20 14.32 33.76
C SER A 361 -19.96 13.81 32.52
N ALA A 362 -19.32 13.75 31.35
CA ALA A 362 -19.86 13.11 30.15
C ALA A 362 -19.68 11.57 30.14
N GLY A 363 -19.08 10.98 31.17
CA GLY A 363 -18.82 9.54 31.25
C GLY A 363 -17.62 9.07 30.41
N LEU A 364 -16.73 9.98 30.02
CA LEU A 364 -15.48 9.71 29.33
C LEU A 364 -14.32 9.62 30.34
N TYR A 365 -13.21 9.03 29.94
CA TYR A 365 -11.95 9.16 30.69
C TYR A 365 -11.43 10.61 30.64
N LYS A 366 -10.49 10.96 31.53
CA LYS A 366 -9.87 12.30 31.60
C LYS A 366 -9.20 12.75 30.30
N ASP A 367 -8.75 11.81 29.49
CA ASP A 367 -8.17 12.08 28.17
C ASP A 367 -9.24 12.25 27.06
N GLY A 368 -10.52 12.19 27.43
CA GLY A 368 -11.67 12.26 26.56
C GLY A 368 -11.93 10.97 25.79
N THR A 369 -11.27 9.85 26.11
CA THR A 369 -11.51 8.55 25.47
C THR A 369 -12.75 7.85 26.05
N GLU A 370 -13.41 7.04 25.22
CA GLU A 370 -14.61 6.31 25.64
C GLU A 370 -14.21 5.09 26.48
N PRO A 371 -14.91 4.81 27.59
CA PRO A 371 -14.68 3.59 28.34
C PRO A 371 -14.94 2.36 27.47
N PRO A 372 -14.19 1.26 27.66
CA PRO A 372 -14.42 0.04 26.91
C PRO A 372 -15.86 -0.40 27.14
N VAL A 373 -16.62 -0.53 26.06
CA VAL A 373 -17.97 -1.11 26.10
C VAL A 373 -17.80 -2.53 26.62
N LYS A 374 -18.20 -2.79 27.87
CA LYS A 374 -18.29 -4.15 28.37
C LYS A 374 -19.21 -4.89 27.41
N PRO A 375 -18.79 -6.02 26.81
CA PRO A 375 -19.71 -6.84 26.04
C PRO A 375 -20.92 -7.12 26.93
N PRO A 376 -22.14 -7.15 26.39
CA PRO A 376 -23.32 -7.43 27.19
C PRO A 376 -23.01 -8.65 28.03
N VAL A 377 -23.03 -8.46 29.35
CA VAL A 377 -23.00 -9.56 30.28
C VAL A 377 -24.26 -10.33 29.92
N VAL A 378 -24.12 -11.39 29.12
CA VAL A 378 -25.10 -12.47 29.12
C VAL A 378 -25.22 -12.79 30.59
N ALA A 379 -26.37 -12.44 31.17
CA ALA A 379 -26.65 -12.74 32.56
C ALA A 379 -26.19 -14.18 32.75
N SER A 380 -25.13 -14.35 33.54
CA SER A 380 -24.74 -15.66 34.01
C SER A 380 -26.00 -16.15 34.70
N ALA A 381 -26.70 -17.06 34.01
CA ALA A 381 -27.78 -17.80 34.60
C ALA A 381 -27.12 -18.52 35.77
N ASP A 382 -27.37 -18.00 36.95
CA ASP A 382 -27.04 -18.65 38.20
C ASP A 382 -27.64 -20.07 38.13
N ASP A 383 -26.76 -21.06 38.28
CA ASP A 383 -26.97 -22.33 38.97
C ASP A 383 -28.28 -23.12 38.74
N ASP A 384 -28.71 -23.34 37.50
CA ASP A 384 -29.64 -24.45 37.20
C ASP A 384 -29.08 -25.28 36.04
N GLU A 385 -28.30 -26.31 36.40
CA GLU A 385 -27.79 -27.33 35.48
C GLU A 385 -28.99 -28.10 34.90
N SER A 386 -29.42 -27.73 33.70
CA SER A 386 -30.57 -28.37 33.05
C SER A 386 -30.28 -29.86 32.80
N ASP A 387 -31.26 -30.74 33.03
CA ASP A 387 -31.14 -32.20 32.83
C ASP A 387 -30.57 -32.58 31.45
N LEU A 388 -30.80 -31.73 30.45
CA LEU A 388 -30.29 -31.86 29.09
C LEU A 388 -28.76 -31.70 28.99
N ASP A 389 -28.15 -30.89 29.84
CA ASP A 389 -26.69 -30.69 29.86
C ASP A 389 -25.98 -31.85 30.57
N VAL A 390 -26.62 -32.46 31.57
CA VAL A 390 -26.14 -33.70 32.20
C VAL A 390 -26.19 -34.86 31.20
N GLU A 391 -27.25 -34.96 30.40
CA GLU A 391 -27.39 -35.99 29.37
C GLU A 391 -26.36 -35.85 28.23
N LYS A 392 -26.08 -34.62 27.80
CA LYS A 392 -25.02 -34.35 26.81
C LYS A 392 -23.62 -34.67 27.33
N LYS A 393 -23.33 -34.39 28.61
CA LYS A 393 -22.06 -34.77 29.24
C LYS A 393 -21.88 -36.29 29.27
N LYS A 394 -22.93 -37.03 29.65
CA LYS A 394 -22.90 -38.52 29.62
C LYS A 394 -22.66 -39.07 28.22
N LEU A 395 -23.33 -38.52 27.21
CA LEU A 395 -23.13 -38.93 25.81
C LEU A 395 -21.71 -38.63 25.31
N LEU A 396 -21.12 -37.51 25.76
CA LEU A 396 -19.75 -37.14 25.41
C LEU A 396 -18.74 -38.09 26.06
N ASP A 397 -18.93 -38.43 27.33
CA ASP A 397 -18.06 -39.38 28.04
C ASP A 397 -18.14 -40.79 27.45
N GLU A 398 -19.34 -41.27 27.12
CA GLU A 398 -19.54 -42.56 26.47
C GLU A 398 -18.86 -42.60 25.08
N TYR A 399 -18.93 -41.50 24.33
CA TYR A 399 -18.23 -41.37 23.05
C TYR A 399 -16.70 -41.44 23.21
N LEU A 400 -16.15 -40.75 24.21
CA LEU A 400 -14.72 -40.74 24.49
C LEU A 400 -14.20 -42.09 24.99
N GLU A 401 -15.00 -42.84 25.74
CA GLU A 401 -14.67 -44.22 26.14
C GLU A 401 -14.68 -45.17 24.95
N ARG A 402 -15.66 -45.06 24.04
CA ARG A 402 -15.66 -45.84 22.79
C ARG A 402 -14.42 -45.57 21.94
N GLN A 403 -13.98 -44.31 21.86
CA GLN A 403 -12.73 -43.97 21.15
C GLN A 403 -11.52 -44.61 21.83
N ARG A 404 -11.40 -44.52 23.17
CA ARG A 404 -10.30 -45.15 23.91
C ARG A 404 -10.26 -46.67 23.78
N GLN A 405 -11.41 -47.34 23.75
CA GLN A 405 -11.48 -48.80 23.51
C GLN A 405 -11.14 -49.17 22.07
N LYS A 406 -11.49 -48.31 21.11
CA LYS A 406 -11.13 -48.51 19.70
C LYS A 406 -9.62 -48.36 19.50
N ASP A 407 -9.02 -47.37 20.16
CA ASP A 407 -7.57 -47.16 20.16
C ASP A 407 -6.84 -48.32 20.86
N SER A 408 -7.34 -48.83 21.99
CA SER A 408 -6.71 -49.97 22.68
C SER A 408 -6.81 -51.29 21.90
N LYS A 409 -7.92 -51.54 21.20
CA LYS A 409 -8.05 -52.71 20.29
C LYS A 409 -7.16 -52.60 19.05
N THR A 410 -6.85 -51.39 18.60
CA THR A 410 -5.95 -51.17 17.46
C THR A 410 -4.49 -51.41 17.87
N VAL A 411 -4.10 -51.06 19.09
CA VAL A 411 -2.74 -51.32 19.62
C VAL A 411 -2.52 -52.80 19.97
N GLY A 412 -3.56 -53.54 20.34
CA GLY A 412 -3.46 -54.97 20.73
C GLY A 412 -3.26 -55.95 19.57
N ASN A 413 -3.47 -55.55 18.31
CA ASN A 413 -3.43 -56.47 17.16
C ASN A 413 -2.14 -56.38 16.32
N ASP A 414 -1.25 -55.42 16.62
CA ASP A 414 0.03 -55.23 15.92
C ASP A 414 1.22 -55.89 16.64
N GLY A 415 0.95 -56.69 17.69
CA GLY A 415 1.96 -57.28 18.57
C GLY A 415 2.26 -58.77 18.39
N LEU A 416 1.85 -59.42 17.29
CA LEU A 416 2.11 -60.85 17.08
C LEU A 416 2.37 -61.24 15.62
N SER A 417 3.42 -60.69 14.99
CA SER A 417 4.05 -61.31 13.81
C SER A 417 5.44 -60.70 13.53
N THR A 418 6.43 -61.08 14.35
CA THR A 418 7.85 -61.11 13.94
C THR A 418 8.52 -62.28 14.67
N ALA A 419 8.56 -63.43 13.99
CA ALA A 419 9.54 -64.49 14.15
C ALA A 419 9.97 -64.90 12.74
#